data_AF-A0A928UR11-F1
#
_entry.id   AF-A0A928UR11-F1
#
_cell.length_a   1.000
_cell.length_b   1.000
_cell.length_c   1.000
_cell.angle_alpha   90.00
_cell.angle_beta   90.00
_cell.angle_gamma   90.00
#
_symmetry.space_group_name_H-M   'P 1'
#
loop_
_entity.id
_entity.type
_entity.pdbx_description
1 polymer ?
#
loop_
_entity_poly.entity_id
_entity_poly.type
_entity_poly.pdbx_seq_one_letter_code
_entity_poly.pdbx_strand_id
1 'polypeptide(L)'
;MSNRLNDIIRFYELLDILKSKVGGVRYLKDCDGRMQWAQRGVYFFMEESEKRSDSGNGLRVVRVGTHAVSAGSQTTLWKRLSQHKGVASTGGGNHRGSVFRKLVGTAILSSTNSECETW
;
A
#
# COMPACT_ATOMS: atom_id res chain seq x y z
N MET A 1 10.49 -29.08 -2.67
CA MET A 1 11.07 -27.73 -2.57
C MET A 1 10.19 -26.79 -3.37
N SER A 2 9.63 -25.74 -2.76
CA SER A 2 8.87 -24.74 -3.51
C SER A 2 9.83 -24.01 -4.46
N ASN A 3 9.44 -23.85 -5.72
CA ASN A 3 10.16 -23.01 -6.66
C ASN A 3 9.69 -21.57 -6.43
N ARG A 4 10.53 -20.75 -5.79
CA ARG A 4 10.26 -19.33 -5.46
C ARG A 4 9.61 -18.58 -6.62
N LEU A 5 10.08 -18.79 -7.85
CA LEU A 5 9.54 -18.11 -9.03
C LEU A 5 8.08 -18.50 -9.30
N ASN A 6 7.75 -19.79 -9.21
CA ASN A 6 6.39 -20.29 -9.40
C ASN A 6 5.44 -19.74 -8.34
N ASP A 7 5.88 -19.61 -7.10
CA ASP A 7 5.06 -19.03 -6.03
C ASP A 7 4.79 -17.54 -6.26
N ILE A 8 5.74 -16.80 -6.82
CA ILE A 8 5.54 -15.39 -7.17
C ILE A 8 4.61 -15.23 -8.35
N ILE A 9 4.75 -16.07 -9.39
CA ILE A 9 3.82 -16.09 -10.52
C ILE A 9 2.39 -16.33 -10.00
N ARG A 10 2.21 -17.37 -9.18
CA ARG A 10 0.93 -17.69 -8.55
C ARG A 10 0.40 -16.54 -7.67
N PHE A 11 1.27 -15.86 -6.93
CA PHE A 11 0.90 -14.70 -6.13
C PHE A 11 0.30 -13.59 -7.00
N TYR A 12 0.90 -13.26 -8.14
CA TYR A 12 0.36 -12.24 -9.03
C TYR A 12 -0.90 -12.69 -9.77
N GLU A 13 -1.04 -13.97 -10.12
CA GLU A 13 -2.31 -14.51 -10.63
C GLU A 13 -3.46 -14.32 -9.63
N LEU A 14 -3.20 -14.55 -8.33
CA LEU A 14 -4.18 -14.28 -7.27
C LEU A 14 -4.50 -12.78 -7.16
N LEU A 15 -3.51 -11.90 -7.36
CA LEU A 15 -3.75 -10.46 -7.38
C LEU A 15 -4.59 -10.03 -8.58
N ASP A 16 -4.44 -10.66 -9.75
CA ASP A 16 -5.28 -10.37 -10.92
C ASP A 16 -6.74 -10.79 -10.69
N ILE A 17 -6.95 -11.93 -10.04
CA ILE A 17 -8.30 -12.34 -9.58
C ILE A 17 -8.87 -11.36 -8.55
N LEU A 18 -8.06 -10.91 -7.60
CA LEU A 18 -8.51 -9.91 -6.63
C LEU A 18 -8.86 -8.58 -7.32
N LYS A 19 -8.01 -8.13 -8.24
CA LYS A 19 -8.19 -6.90 -9.01
C LYS A 19 -9.51 -6.90 -9.77
N SER A 20 -9.88 -8.01 -10.42
CA SER A 20 -11.17 -8.11 -11.12
C SER A 20 -12.36 -8.04 -10.15
N LYS A 21 -12.25 -8.68 -8.97
CA LYS A 21 -13.29 -8.66 -7.94
C LYS A 21 -13.51 -7.29 -7.29
N VAL A 22 -12.46 -6.48 -7.12
CA VAL A 22 -12.54 -5.17 -6.44
C VAL A 22 -12.69 -3.98 -7.39
N GLY A 23 -12.81 -4.24 -8.69
CA GLY A 23 -13.02 -3.22 -9.72
C GLY A 23 -11.75 -2.47 -10.13
N GLY A 24 -10.58 -3.11 -10.03
CA GLY A 24 -9.30 -2.56 -10.48
C GLY A 24 -8.40 -2.04 -9.36
N VAL A 25 -7.25 -1.49 -9.78
CA VAL A 25 -6.32 -0.77 -8.90
C VAL A 25 -6.82 0.65 -8.64
N ARG A 26 -6.40 1.24 -7.52
CA ARG A 26 -6.83 2.58 -7.11
C ARG A 26 -5.62 3.39 -6.69
N TYR A 27 -5.59 4.67 -7.08
CA TYR A 27 -4.62 5.61 -6.53
C TYR A 27 -5.05 6.02 -5.14
N LEU A 28 -4.12 5.94 -4.16
CA LEU A 28 -4.43 6.29 -2.78
C LEU A 28 -4.89 7.74 -2.62
N LYS A 29 -4.42 8.66 -3.48
CA LYS A 29 -4.86 10.06 -3.50
C LYS A 29 -6.36 10.22 -3.79
N ASP A 30 -6.93 9.33 -4.60
CA ASP A 30 -8.32 9.39 -5.06
C ASP A 30 -9.26 8.56 -4.16
N CYS A 31 -8.69 7.84 -3.19
CA CYS A 31 -9.46 7.01 -2.25
C CYS A 31 -10.07 7.84 -1.10
N ASP A 32 -11.29 7.52 -0.68
CA ASP A 32 -11.92 8.10 0.51
C ASP A 32 -12.73 7.06 1.33
N GLY A 33 -13.25 7.50 2.48
CA GLY A 33 -13.97 6.62 3.40
C GLY A 33 -15.40 6.27 3.00
N ARG A 34 -15.94 6.85 1.93
CA ARG A 34 -17.27 6.56 1.39
C ARG A 34 -17.25 5.40 0.39
N MET A 35 -16.06 5.05 -0.09
CA MET A 35 -15.87 3.88 -0.95
C MET A 35 -16.13 2.57 -0.20
N GLN A 36 -16.44 1.51 -0.96
CA GLN A 36 -16.67 0.18 -0.41
C GLN A 36 -15.33 -0.49 -0.05
N TRP A 37 -14.93 -0.35 1.22
CA TRP A 37 -13.74 -1.01 1.76
C TRP A 37 -14.11 -2.28 2.50
N ALA A 38 -13.29 -3.33 2.35
CA ALA A 38 -13.30 -4.43 3.30
C ALA A 38 -13.03 -3.90 4.71
N GLN A 39 -13.71 -4.43 5.73
CA GLN A 39 -13.47 -3.99 7.10
C GLN A 39 -12.05 -4.33 7.57
N ARG A 40 -11.50 -5.46 7.13
CA ARG A 40 -10.21 -6.04 7.56
C ARG A 40 -9.52 -6.71 6.38
N GLY A 41 -8.22 -6.97 6.48
CA GLY A 41 -7.52 -7.80 5.49
C GLY A 41 -6.13 -7.31 5.13
N VAL A 42 -5.73 -7.54 3.88
CA VAL A 42 -4.41 -7.24 3.32
C VAL A 42 -4.56 -6.20 2.21
N TYR A 43 -3.59 -5.31 2.07
CA TYR A 43 -3.47 -4.36 0.99
C TYR A 43 -2.07 -4.39 0.38
N PHE A 44 -2.00 -4.05 -0.90
CA PHE A 44 -0.78 -4.11 -1.70
C PHE A 44 -0.58 -2.74 -2.34
N PHE A 45 0.58 -2.13 -2.12
CA PHE A 45 1.00 -0.96 -2.87
C PHE A 45 1.87 -1.38 -4.04
N MET A 46 1.63 -0.70 -5.15
CA MET A 46 2.40 -0.74 -6.38
C MET A 46 2.84 0.69 -6.66
N GLU A 47 3.98 0.83 -7.32
CA GLU A 47 4.53 2.11 -7.77
C GLU A 47 4.72 2.02 -9.29
N GLU A 48 4.52 3.12 -10.02
CA GLU A 48 4.41 3.10 -11.48
C GLU A 48 5.74 2.79 -12.17
N SER A 49 6.86 3.28 -11.63
CA SER A 49 8.21 3.01 -12.13
C SER A 49 8.70 1.59 -11.80
N GLU A 50 8.07 0.94 -10.83
CA GLU A 50 8.42 -0.40 -10.34
C GLU A 50 7.71 -1.50 -11.14
N LYS A 51 8.42 -2.08 -12.12
CA LYS A 51 7.92 -3.17 -12.97
C LYS A 51 8.44 -4.55 -12.54
N ARG A 52 7.65 -5.59 -12.79
CA ARG A 52 8.11 -6.99 -12.69
C ARG A 52 9.15 -7.28 -13.77
N SER A 53 10.12 -8.14 -13.45
CA SER A 53 11.20 -8.56 -14.36
C SER A 53 11.18 -10.06 -14.64
N ASP A 54 11.11 -10.89 -13.61
CA ASP A 54 11.20 -12.36 -13.70
C ASP A 54 9.83 -13.06 -13.75
N SER A 55 8.82 -12.44 -13.13
CA SER A 55 7.53 -13.05 -12.81
C SER A 55 6.39 -12.58 -13.74
N GLY A 56 6.72 -12.12 -14.94
CA GLY A 56 5.78 -11.63 -15.95
C GLY A 56 5.72 -10.10 -16.07
N ASN A 57 4.64 -9.57 -16.65
CA ASN A 57 4.50 -8.15 -17.01
C ASN A 57 3.67 -7.34 -16.00
N GLY A 58 3.92 -6.04 -15.90
CA GLY A 58 3.09 -5.12 -15.09
C GLY A 58 3.78 -4.65 -13.80
N LEU A 59 3.02 -3.97 -12.94
CA LEU A 59 3.57 -3.34 -11.73
C LEU A 59 4.00 -4.38 -10.69
N ARG A 60 5.12 -4.09 -10.02
CA ARG A 60 5.62 -4.85 -8.89
C ARG A 60 4.95 -4.37 -7.61
N VAL A 61 4.58 -5.30 -6.73
CA VAL A 61 4.21 -4.97 -5.35
C VAL A 61 5.46 -4.50 -4.62
N VAL A 62 5.44 -3.24 -4.17
CA VAL A 62 6.54 -2.61 -3.43
C VAL A 62 6.32 -2.66 -1.92
N ARG A 63 5.07 -2.86 -1.49
CA ARG A 63 4.74 -3.02 -0.08
C ARG A 63 3.48 -3.85 0.10
N VAL A 64 3.55 -4.76 1.07
CA VAL A 64 2.40 -5.47 1.61
C VAL A 64 2.08 -4.89 2.98
N GLY A 65 0.81 -4.67 3.27
CA GLY A 65 0.37 -4.33 4.60
C GLY A 65 -0.89 -5.09 4.98
N THR A 66 -1.09 -5.27 6.28
CA THR A 66 -2.27 -5.92 6.83
C THR A 66 -2.97 -4.98 7.79
N HIS A 67 -4.26 -5.19 7.99
CA HIS A 67 -4.98 -4.48 9.02
C HIS A 67 -6.09 -5.32 9.64
N ALA A 68 -6.22 -5.17 10.97
CA ALA A 68 -7.21 -5.84 11.79
C ALA A 68 -7.25 -7.37 11.59
N VAL A 69 -6.07 -7.98 11.43
CA VAL A 69 -5.93 -9.44 11.30
C VAL A 69 -6.00 -10.18 12.65
N SER A 70 -5.94 -9.45 13.78
CA SER A 70 -6.13 -10.01 15.12
C SER A 70 -7.60 -9.96 15.57
N ALA A 71 -8.03 -10.99 16.31
CA ALA A 71 -9.35 -11.04 16.92
C ALA A 71 -9.56 -9.84 17.86
N GLY A 72 -10.78 -9.28 17.85
CA GLY A 72 -11.16 -8.14 18.71
C GLY A 72 -10.79 -6.75 18.20
N SER A 73 -10.05 -6.63 17.10
CA SER A 73 -9.70 -5.31 16.54
C SER A 73 -10.93 -4.56 16.00
N GLN A 74 -11.14 -3.34 16.51
CA GLN A 74 -12.23 -2.43 16.09
C GLN A 74 -11.80 -1.45 14.99
N THR A 75 -10.56 -1.52 14.52
CA THR A 75 -10.05 -0.61 13.48
C THR A 75 -10.34 -1.16 12.10
N THR A 76 -10.64 -0.28 11.13
CA THR A 76 -10.98 -0.68 9.76
C THR A 76 -9.79 -0.53 8.81
N LEU A 77 -9.79 -1.29 7.72
CA LEU A 77 -8.79 -1.17 6.66
C LEU A 77 -8.66 0.28 6.16
N TRP A 78 -9.78 0.97 5.96
CA TRP A 78 -9.77 2.37 5.57
C TRP A 78 -9.08 3.26 6.61
N LYS A 79 -9.32 3.07 7.92
CA LYS A 79 -8.66 3.83 8.98
C LYS A 79 -7.13 3.68 8.90
N ARG A 80 -6.62 2.53 8.43
CA ARG A 80 -5.19 2.34 8.17
C ARG A 80 -4.72 3.05 6.90
N LEU A 81 -5.45 2.90 5.80
CA LEU A 81 -5.10 3.53 4.52
C LEU A 81 -5.13 5.05 4.61
N SER A 82 -6.07 5.63 5.36
CA SER A 82 -6.15 7.08 5.57
C SER A 82 -4.95 7.62 6.35
N GLN A 83 -4.38 6.86 7.30
CA GLN A 83 -3.12 7.22 7.96
C GLN A 83 -1.93 7.23 7.00
N HIS A 84 -1.94 6.37 5.99
CA HIS A 84 -0.93 6.37 4.93
C HIS A 84 -1.13 7.57 4.00
N LYS A 85 -2.37 7.80 3.55
CA LYS A 85 -2.77 8.93 2.69
C LYS A 85 -2.42 10.28 3.32
N GLY A 86 -2.72 10.44 4.60
CA GLY A 86 -2.65 11.72 5.30
C GLY A 86 -3.86 12.61 5.06
N VAL A 87 -3.71 13.88 5.43
CA VAL A 87 -4.77 14.88 5.38
C VAL A 87 -4.58 15.72 4.13
N ALA A 88 -5.49 15.57 3.16
CA ALA A 88 -5.36 16.23 1.86
C ALA A 88 -5.36 17.77 1.95
N SER A 89 -6.16 18.35 2.86
CA SER A 89 -6.27 19.80 3.00
C SER A 89 -5.01 20.47 3.53
N THR A 90 -4.19 19.75 4.30
CA THR A 90 -2.95 20.30 4.88
C THR A 90 -1.70 19.73 4.22
N GLY A 91 -1.82 18.72 3.34
CA GLY A 91 -0.70 17.91 2.87
C GLY A 91 -0.02 17.07 3.98
N GLY A 92 -0.48 17.19 5.22
CA GLY A 92 0.17 16.63 6.40
C GLY A 92 -0.20 15.18 6.69
N GLY A 93 0.32 14.66 7.80
CA GLY A 93 -0.03 13.34 8.32
C GLY A 93 0.95 12.83 9.35
N ASN A 94 0.54 11.82 10.11
CA ASN A 94 1.32 11.28 11.20
C ASN A 94 2.30 10.20 10.69
N HIS A 95 3.54 10.58 10.41
CA HIS A 95 4.59 9.64 10.00
C HIS A 95 4.93 8.64 11.13
N ARG A 96 4.82 9.04 12.41
CA ARG A 96 5.06 8.15 13.58
C ARG A 96 4.03 7.02 13.66
N GLY A 97 2.77 7.31 13.30
CA GLY A 97 1.70 6.31 13.23
C GLY A 97 1.66 5.48 11.94
N SER A 98 2.49 5.83 10.96
CA SER A 98 2.43 5.32 9.60
C SER A 98 3.83 4.97 9.09
N VAL A 99 4.25 3.71 9.32
CA VAL A 99 5.55 3.21 8.82
C VAL A 99 5.72 3.43 7.32
N PHE A 100 4.64 3.33 6.54
CA PHE A 100 4.67 3.67 5.12
C PHE A 100 5.13 5.11 4.88
N ARG A 101 4.48 6.09 5.54
CA ARG A 101 4.89 7.49 5.43
C ARG A 101 6.30 7.69 5.91
N LYS A 102 6.67 7.13 7.08
CA LYS A 102 8.02 7.25 7.63
C LYS A 102 9.08 6.83 6.61
N LEU A 103 8.92 5.65 5.99
CA LEU A 103 9.89 5.15 5.03
C LEU A 103 9.91 5.97 3.73
N VAL A 104 8.74 6.27 3.16
CA VAL A 104 8.65 7.02 1.90
C VAL A 104 9.18 8.44 2.05
N GLY A 105 8.79 9.15 3.11
CA GLY A 105 9.27 10.52 3.32
C GLY A 105 10.75 10.57 3.68
N THR A 106 11.28 9.64 4.48
CA THR A 106 12.73 9.55 4.71
C THR A 106 13.48 9.31 3.40
N ALA A 107 13.00 8.40 2.54
CA ALA A 107 13.61 8.17 1.24
C ALA A 107 13.59 9.41 0.34
N ILE A 108 12.47 10.15 0.32
CA ILE A 108 12.35 11.40 -0.44
C ILE A 108 13.35 12.44 0.08
N LEU A 109 13.35 12.74 1.39
CA LEU A 109 14.24 13.73 2.00
C LEU A 109 15.72 13.39 1.72
N SER A 110 16.09 12.12 1.82
CA SER A 110 17.44 11.66 1.47
C SER A 110 17.74 11.83 -0.02
N SER A 111 16.79 11.54 -0.91
CA SER A 111 16.99 11.67 -2.36
C SER A 111 17.05 13.10 -2.87
N THR A 112 16.33 14.01 -2.22
CA THR A 112 16.25 15.44 -2.62
C THR A 112 17.17 16.33 -1.80
N ASN A 113 17.95 15.75 -0.87
CA ASN A 113 18.78 16.48 0.10
C ASN A 113 18.01 17.63 0.77
N SER A 114 16.76 17.35 1.16
CA SER A 114 15.85 18.34 1.73
C SER A 114 15.66 18.09 3.22
N GLU A 115 15.37 19.14 3.96
CA GLU A 115 15.06 19.08 5.39
C GLU A 115 13.58 19.38 5.62
N CYS A 116 13.00 18.71 6.61
CA CYS A 116 11.66 18.99 7.10
C CYS A 116 11.70 18.94 8.63
N GLU A 117 11.52 20.09 9.28
CA GLU A 117 11.65 20.25 10.75
C GLU A 117 10.84 19.24 11.56
N THR A 118 9.69 18.83 11.02
CA THR A 118 8.77 17.92 11.72
C THR A 118 9.01 16.44 11.41
N TRP A 119 9.98 16.09 10.57
CA TRP A 119 10.25 14.71 10.13
C TRP A 119 11.25 13.99 11.03
#